data_AF-Q16G01-F1
#
_entry.id   AF-Q16G01-F1
#
_cell.length_a   1.000
_cell.length_b   1.000
_cell.length_c   1.000
_cell.angle_alpha   90.00
_cell.angle_beta   90.00
_cell.angle_gamma   90.00
#
_symmetry.space_group_name_H-M   'P 1'
#
loop_
_entity.id
_entity.type
_entity.pdbx_description
1 polymer ?
#
loop_
_entity_poly.entity_id
_entity_poly.type
_entity_poly.pdbx_seq_one_letter_code
_entity_poly.pdbx_strand_id
1 'polypeptide(L)'
;MSIINFTLICKQELHERKKHTQKELVDISRLQVLYDQNRAIFTKDAYKIQSTHPDIRNLDDLFRQFVNASQHVESHSVWRCNRMAPARLLRSVFPRPARLPATGVSLERYLIVDTPQALPYRIPDAECANMFVIQGSGSRTFLLRPTQECRHRCRTLSVRLPANYGLIYNWWYWKPISLPEQYAKAPSVSYIGSYC
;
A
#
# COMPACT_ATOMS: atom_id res chain seq x y z
N MET A 1 27.58 -13.70 3.63
CA MET A 1 27.45 -12.71 2.53
C MET A 1 25.97 -12.58 2.23
N SER A 2 25.26 -11.67 2.91
CA SER A 2 23.80 -11.55 2.77
C SER A 2 23.47 -10.91 1.43
N ILE A 3 22.74 -11.63 0.59
CA ILE A 3 22.29 -11.14 -0.71
C ILE A 3 21.25 -10.05 -0.44
N ILE A 4 21.56 -8.80 -0.80
CA ILE A 4 20.66 -7.66 -0.68
C ILE A 4 19.67 -7.74 -1.85
N ASN A 5 18.58 -8.47 -1.65
CA ASN A 5 17.55 -8.64 -2.67
C ASN A 5 16.45 -7.59 -2.51
N PHE A 6 16.10 -6.93 -3.61
CA PHE A 6 14.77 -6.35 -3.81
C PHE A 6 14.12 -7.11 -4.96
N THR A 7 12.80 -7.21 -4.97
CA THR A 7 12.11 -8.01 -6.00
C THR A 7 10.84 -7.30 -6.41
N LEU A 8 10.75 -6.98 -7.70
CA LEU A 8 9.50 -6.60 -8.33
C LEU A 8 8.73 -7.88 -8.64
N ILE A 9 7.49 -7.95 -8.17
CA ILE A 9 6.65 -9.14 -8.34
C ILE A 9 5.38 -8.71 -9.05
N CYS A 10 5.14 -9.26 -10.23
CA CYS A 10 3.83 -9.16 -10.85
C CYS A 10 2.84 -10.02 -10.03
N LYS A 11 1.63 -9.52 -9.74
CA LYS A 11 0.59 -10.28 -9.01
C LYS A 11 0.19 -11.60 -9.72
N GLN A 12 0.72 -11.89 -10.92
CA GLN A 12 0.44 -13.08 -11.74
C GLN A 12 1.11 -14.34 -11.21
N GLU A 13 2.30 -14.22 -10.61
CA GLU A 13 2.97 -15.36 -9.97
C GLU A 13 2.40 -15.69 -8.57
N LEU A 14 1.28 -15.07 -8.20
CA LEU A 14 0.65 -15.26 -6.90
C LEU A 14 -0.49 -16.30 -6.95
N HIS A 15 -0.77 -16.86 -8.12
CA HIS A 15 -1.82 -17.85 -8.31
C HIS A 15 -1.45 -18.81 -9.45
N GLU A 16 -0.48 -19.70 -9.22
CA GLU A 16 -0.33 -20.82 -10.16
C GLU A 16 -1.48 -21.83 -9.96
N ARG A 17 -2.17 -22.07 -11.08
CA ARG A 17 -3.34 -22.92 -11.32
C ARG A 17 -4.69 -22.37 -10.86
N LYS A 18 -5.20 -21.37 -11.58
CA LYS A 18 -6.53 -21.41 -12.24
C LYS A 18 -6.70 -20.22 -13.20
N LYS A 19 -7.15 -20.55 -14.42
CA LYS A 19 -7.71 -19.76 -15.55
C LYS A 19 -7.56 -18.23 -15.55
N HIS A 20 -7.30 -17.66 -16.73
CA HIS A 20 -7.38 -16.22 -17.07
C HIS A 20 -8.63 -15.53 -16.46
N THR A 21 -8.51 -15.05 -15.23
CA THR A 21 -9.48 -14.14 -14.61
C THR A 21 -8.84 -12.76 -14.66
N GLN A 22 -9.49 -11.80 -15.31
CA GLN A 22 -9.07 -10.40 -15.25
C GLN A 22 -8.93 -10.01 -13.76
N LYS A 23 -7.74 -9.56 -13.36
CA LYS A 23 -7.47 -9.20 -11.96
C LYS A 23 -8.26 -7.95 -11.61
N GLU A 24 -9.24 -8.11 -10.73
CA GLU A 24 -10.05 -7.00 -10.22
C GLU A 24 -9.14 -5.96 -9.53
N LEU A 25 -9.24 -4.72 -9.98
CA LEU A 25 -8.53 -3.59 -9.37
C LEU A 25 -9.13 -3.33 -7.99
N VAL A 26 -8.29 -2.95 -7.03
CA VAL A 26 -8.77 -2.49 -5.72
C VAL A 26 -8.65 -0.99 -5.69
N ASP A 27 -9.72 -0.33 -6.13
CA ASP A 27 -9.86 1.12 -6.10
C ASP A 27 -10.57 1.60 -4.83
N ILE A 28 -10.78 2.93 -4.76
CA ILE A 28 -11.39 3.57 -3.60
C ILE A 28 -12.85 3.13 -3.44
N SER A 29 -13.59 2.99 -4.52
CA SER A 29 -14.98 2.53 -4.50
C SER A 29 -15.09 1.11 -3.94
N ARG A 30 -14.18 0.21 -4.34
CA ARG A 30 -14.12 -1.14 -3.79
C ARG A 30 -13.77 -1.16 -2.30
N LEU A 31 -12.86 -0.28 -1.87
CA LEU A 31 -12.54 -0.11 -0.45
C LEU A 31 -13.72 0.45 0.35
N GLN A 32 -14.47 1.38 -0.22
CA GLN A 32 -15.67 1.95 0.40
C GLN A 32 -16.72 0.86 0.61
N VAL A 33 -17.00 0.05 -0.41
CA VAL A 33 -17.94 -1.09 -0.28
C VAL A 33 -17.49 -2.05 0.82
N LEU A 34 -16.20 -2.38 0.89
CA LEU A 34 -15.67 -3.25 1.96
C LEU A 34 -15.84 -2.61 3.34
N TYR A 35 -15.61 -1.31 3.45
CA TYR A 35 -15.80 -0.55 4.70
C TYR A 35 -17.27 -0.53 5.12
N ASP A 36 -18.18 -0.14 4.22
CA ASP A 36 -19.61 -0.02 4.51
C ASP A 36 -20.22 -1.35 4.96
N GLN A 37 -19.87 -2.44 4.29
CA GLN A 37 -20.31 -3.80 4.64
C GLN A 37 -19.80 -4.27 6.02
N ASN A 38 -18.68 -3.71 6.50
CA ASN A 38 -18.01 -4.15 7.72
C ASN A 38 -17.76 -2.99 8.70
N ARG A 39 -18.60 -1.95 8.65
CA ARG A 39 -18.37 -0.67 9.33
C ARG A 39 -18.15 -0.83 10.83
N ALA A 40 -18.92 -1.70 11.47
CA ALA A 40 -18.78 -1.99 12.90
C ALA A 40 -17.38 -2.53 13.28
N ILE A 41 -16.78 -3.37 12.43
CA ILE A 41 -15.44 -3.93 12.66
C ILE A 41 -14.38 -2.83 12.48
N PHE A 42 -14.43 -2.09 11.37
CA PHE A 42 -13.43 -1.07 11.08
C PHE A 42 -13.50 0.10 12.06
N THR A 43 -14.69 0.59 12.43
CA THR A 43 -14.83 1.66 13.42
C THR A 43 -14.39 1.25 14.82
N LYS A 44 -14.54 -0.04 15.18
CA LYS A 44 -14.05 -0.55 16.48
C LYS A 44 -12.53 -0.72 16.48
N ASP A 45 -11.99 -1.37 15.46
CA ASP A 45 -10.64 -1.96 15.51
C ASP A 45 -9.61 -1.24 14.61
N ALA A 46 -10.04 -0.32 13.73
CA ALA A 46 -9.17 0.36 12.78
C ALA A 46 -9.70 1.75 12.35
N TYR A 47 -10.24 2.55 13.27
CA TYR A 47 -10.89 3.82 12.91
C TYR A 47 -9.93 4.95 12.51
N LYS A 48 -8.68 4.89 12.97
CA LYS A 48 -7.72 6.00 12.83
C LYS A 48 -7.16 6.09 11.42
N ILE A 49 -7.23 7.29 10.85
CA ILE A 49 -6.57 7.66 9.61
C ILE A 49 -5.66 8.86 9.87
N GLN A 50 -4.55 8.93 9.15
CA GLN A 50 -3.68 10.10 9.10
C GLN A 50 -3.78 10.67 7.69
N SER A 51 -4.07 11.96 7.55
CA SER A 51 -4.18 12.61 6.24
C SER A 51 -3.50 13.96 6.26
N THR A 52 -2.96 14.38 5.12
CA THR A 52 -2.55 15.78 4.92
C THR A 52 -3.73 16.69 4.58
N HIS A 53 -4.89 16.13 4.23
CA HIS A 53 -6.10 16.91 4.02
C HIS A 53 -6.76 17.22 5.37
N PRO A 54 -7.00 18.49 5.73
CA PRO A 54 -7.48 18.87 7.06
C PRO A 54 -8.89 18.33 7.39
N ASP A 55 -9.71 18.12 6.36
CA ASP A 55 -11.08 17.61 6.52
C ASP A 55 -11.17 16.08 6.63
N ILE A 56 -10.08 15.33 6.37
CA ILE A 56 -10.08 13.87 6.45
C ILE A 56 -9.59 13.44 7.83
N ARG A 57 -10.53 13.16 8.74
CA ARG A 57 -10.23 12.77 10.13
C ARG A 57 -10.53 11.32 10.45
N ASN A 58 -11.37 10.67 9.65
CA ASN A 58 -11.78 9.29 9.77
C ASN A 58 -12.08 8.69 8.38
N LEU A 59 -12.50 7.42 8.35
CA LEU A 59 -12.81 6.72 7.11
C LEU A 59 -14.07 7.23 6.41
N ASP A 60 -15.09 7.67 7.17
CA ASP A 60 -16.29 8.27 6.57
C ASP A 60 -15.93 9.55 5.79
N ASP A 61 -15.06 10.39 6.36
CA ASP A 61 -14.57 11.62 5.70
C ASP A 61 -13.71 11.32 4.48
N LEU A 62 -12.84 10.30 4.57
CA LEU A 62 -12.03 9.83 3.45
C LEU A 62 -12.94 9.46 2.27
N PHE A 63 -13.88 8.55 2.47
CA PHE A 63 -14.74 8.07 1.37
C PHE A 63 -15.66 9.17 0.84
N ARG A 64 -16.18 10.05 1.70
CA ARG A 64 -16.97 11.22 1.27
C ARG A 64 -16.17 12.14 0.34
N GLN A 65 -14.90 12.38 0.64
CA GLN A 65 -14.08 13.29 -0.16
C GLN A 65 -13.78 12.73 -1.57
N PHE A 66 -13.68 11.41 -1.71
CA PHE A 66 -13.48 10.78 -3.02
C PHE A 66 -14.76 10.60 -3.83
N VAL A 67 -15.93 10.53 -3.18
CA VAL A 67 -17.23 10.57 -3.87
C VAL A 67 -17.51 11.96 -4.42
N ASN A 68 -17.17 13.00 -3.67
CA ASN A 68 -17.41 14.40 -4.01
C ASN A 68 -16.27 15.01 -4.84
N ALA A 69 -15.47 14.19 -5.55
CA ALA A 69 -14.20 14.57 -6.17
C ALA A 69 -14.32 15.58 -7.33
N SER A 70 -14.64 16.82 -6.98
CA SER A 70 -14.52 18.03 -7.79
C SER A 70 -13.33 18.89 -7.35
N GLN A 71 -12.48 18.40 -6.45
CA GLN A 71 -11.38 19.19 -5.88
C GLN A 71 -10.01 18.54 -6.11
N HIS A 72 -9.16 19.27 -6.84
CA HIS A 72 -7.76 18.98 -7.16
C HIS A 72 -6.82 19.07 -5.94
N VAL A 73 -7.30 18.79 -4.73
CA VAL A 73 -6.51 18.97 -3.51
C VAL A 73 -5.49 17.83 -3.40
N GLU A 74 -4.22 18.22 -3.33
CA GLU A 74 -3.11 17.30 -3.11
C GLU A 74 -3.22 16.71 -1.71
N SER A 75 -3.41 15.40 -1.62
CA SER A 75 -3.50 14.73 -0.33
C SER A 75 -3.04 13.29 -0.39
N HIS A 76 -2.40 12.87 0.70
CA HIS A 76 -2.15 11.47 0.99
C HIS A 76 -2.82 11.11 2.30
N SER A 77 -3.44 9.94 2.34
CA SER A 77 -4.12 9.40 3.51
C SER A 77 -3.58 8.01 3.82
N VAL A 78 -3.14 7.82 5.06
CA VAL A 78 -2.59 6.57 5.59
C VAL A 78 -3.56 6.00 6.62
N TRP A 79 -4.15 4.87 6.28
CA TRP A 79 -5.03 4.10 7.14
C TRP A 79 -4.27 2.90 7.72
N ARG A 80 -3.93 2.97 9.01
CA ARG A 80 -3.22 1.90 9.72
C ARG A 80 -4.21 0.90 10.31
N CYS A 81 -4.01 -0.38 10.00
CA CYS A 81 -4.74 -1.51 10.57
C CYS A 81 -3.75 -2.43 11.29
N ASN A 82 -3.91 -2.62 12.60
CA ASN A 82 -3.05 -3.50 13.41
C ASN A 82 -3.84 -4.54 14.21
N ARG A 83 -5.13 -4.69 13.93
CA ARG A 83 -6.01 -5.68 14.55
C ARG A 83 -6.32 -6.80 13.58
N MET A 84 -6.53 -7.98 14.14
CA MET A 84 -6.75 -9.20 13.36
C MET A 84 -7.99 -9.07 12.45
N ALA A 85 -9.14 -8.70 13.01
CA ALA A 85 -10.42 -8.67 12.29
C ALA A 85 -10.38 -7.81 11.01
N PRO A 86 -9.99 -6.51 11.07
CA PRO A 86 -9.84 -5.70 9.86
C PRO A 86 -8.74 -6.24 8.93
N ALA A 87 -7.63 -6.77 9.46
CA ALA A 87 -6.58 -7.35 8.61
C ALA A 87 -7.06 -8.56 7.79
N ARG A 88 -7.96 -9.40 8.32
CA ARG A 88 -8.60 -10.48 7.54
C ARG A 88 -9.47 -9.96 6.41
N LEU A 89 -10.28 -8.93 6.68
CA LEU A 89 -11.12 -8.30 5.67
C LEU A 89 -10.27 -7.70 4.54
N LEU A 90 -9.20 -6.98 4.88
CA LEU A 90 -8.30 -6.42 3.87
C LEU A 90 -7.59 -7.48 3.02
N ARG A 91 -7.28 -8.66 3.59
CA ARG A 91 -6.69 -9.77 2.83
C ARG A 91 -7.63 -10.36 1.78
N SER A 92 -8.95 -10.19 1.92
CA SER A 92 -9.92 -10.65 0.92
C SER A 92 -9.80 -9.89 -0.40
N VAL A 93 -9.43 -8.60 -0.35
CA VAL A 93 -9.23 -7.75 -1.53
C VAL A 93 -7.76 -7.60 -1.91
N PHE A 94 -6.84 -7.65 -0.94
CA PHE A 94 -5.39 -7.69 -1.14
C PHE A 94 -4.84 -9.06 -0.74
N PRO A 95 -4.94 -10.06 -1.64
CA PRO A 95 -4.41 -11.39 -1.36
C PRO A 95 -2.92 -11.31 -1.11
N ARG A 96 -2.47 -12.14 -0.18
CA ARG A 96 -1.07 -12.25 0.18
C ARG A 96 -0.23 -12.67 -1.04
N PRO A 97 0.95 -12.08 -1.26
CA PRO A 97 1.84 -12.56 -2.30
C PRO A 97 2.38 -13.98 -2.03
N ALA A 98 2.27 -14.88 -3.02
CA ALA A 98 2.76 -16.26 -2.95
C ALA A 98 4.27 -16.39 -2.72
N ARG A 99 5.08 -15.43 -3.19
CA ARG A 99 6.53 -15.42 -2.93
C ARG A 99 6.89 -15.10 -1.46
N LEU A 100 5.92 -14.76 -0.60
CA LEU A 100 6.18 -14.53 0.83
C LEU A 100 6.25 -15.87 1.61
N PRO A 101 7.07 -15.96 2.68
CA PRO A 101 7.14 -17.14 3.56
C PRO A 101 5.79 -17.49 4.19
N ALA A 102 5.41 -18.78 4.24
CA ALA A 102 4.09 -19.28 4.69
C ALA A 102 3.62 -18.71 6.05
N THR A 103 4.55 -18.47 6.96
CA THR A 103 4.32 -17.93 8.31
C THR A 103 4.90 -16.52 8.45
N GLY A 104 4.57 -15.82 9.54
CA GLY A 104 5.30 -14.63 9.99
C GLY A 104 4.91 -13.29 9.35
N VAL A 105 3.84 -13.24 8.56
CA VAL A 105 3.29 -11.95 8.11
C VAL A 105 2.65 -11.20 9.29
N SER A 106 3.15 -10.01 9.62
CA SER A 106 2.68 -9.20 10.78
C SER A 106 1.18 -8.87 10.68
N LEU A 107 0.53 -8.47 11.77
CA LEU A 107 -0.84 -7.93 11.72
C LEU A 107 -0.89 -6.50 11.22
N GLU A 108 0.20 -5.74 11.34
CA GLU A 108 0.27 -4.35 10.93
C GLU A 108 0.23 -4.19 9.41
N ARG A 109 -0.72 -3.37 8.95
CA ARG A 109 -0.93 -3.03 7.55
C ARG A 109 -1.23 -1.56 7.42
N TYR A 110 -0.87 -1.03 6.27
CA TYR A 110 -1.22 0.33 5.87
C TYR A 110 -1.94 0.27 4.55
N LEU A 111 -3.10 0.90 4.50
CA LEU A 111 -3.74 1.30 3.25
C LEU A 111 -3.39 2.75 3.02
N ILE A 112 -2.86 3.04 1.85
CA ILE A 112 -2.53 4.39 1.43
C ILE A 112 -3.46 4.74 0.27
N VAL A 113 -4.14 5.88 0.43
CA VAL A 113 -4.95 6.48 -0.61
C VAL A 113 -4.35 7.84 -0.95
N ASP A 114 -3.91 7.98 -2.19
CA ASP A 114 -3.25 9.19 -2.69
C ASP A 114 -4.09 9.83 -3.79
N THR A 115 -4.26 11.15 -3.75
CA THR A 115 -4.73 11.88 -4.93
C THR A 115 -3.64 11.89 -6.00
N PRO A 116 -3.97 12.12 -7.29
CA PRO A 116 -2.99 11.97 -8.37
C PRO A 116 -1.75 12.87 -8.21
N GLN A 117 -1.91 14.01 -7.55
CA GLN A 117 -0.90 15.04 -7.31
C GLN A 117 -0.35 14.98 -5.88
N ALA A 118 -0.61 13.90 -5.13
CA ALA A 118 -0.12 13.74 -3.76
C ALA A 118 1.40 13.90 -3.68
N LEU A 119 1.84 14.84 -2.84
CA LEU A 119 3.25 15.16 -2.64
C LEU A 119 4.07 13.94 -2.17
N PRO A 120 5.39 13.94 -2.41
CA PRO A 120 6.29 12.92 -1.91
C PRO A 120 6.22 12.72 -0.39
N TYR A 121 6.17 11.48 0.07
CA TYR A 121 6.29 11.15 1.50
C TYR A 121 7.00 9.81 1.71
N ARG A 122 7.52 9.60 2.93
CA ARG A 122 8.16 8.34 3.33
C ARG A 122 7.11 7.31 3.71
N ILE A 123 7.28 6.07 3.25
CA ILE A 123 6.45 4.97 3.73
C ILE A 123 6.72 4.76 5.22
N PRO A 124 5.68 4.56 6.05
CA PRO A 124 5.86 4.24 7.46
C PRO A 124 6.73 3.00 7.65
N ASP A 125 7.62 3.06 8.65
CA ASP A 125 8.31 1.88 9.12
C ASP A 125 7.31 0.94 9.79
N ALA A 126 7.56 -0.37 9.68
CA ALA A 126 6.68 -1.42 10.19
C ALA A 126 7.42 -2.34 11.15
N GLU A 127 6.66 -3.15 11.90
CA GLU A 127 7.17 -4.10 12.90
C GLU A 127 8.30 -5.01 12.38
N CYS A 128 8.12 -5.67 11.23
CA CYS A 128 9.12 -6.54 10.62
C CYS A 128 9.95 -5.81 9.54
N ALA A 129 11.23 -6.20 9.41
CA ALA A 129 12.19 -5.62 8.47
C ALA A 129 11.81 -5.81 6.99
N ASN A 130 11.27 -6.97 6.63
CA ASN A 130 10.86 -7.25 5.27
C ASN A 130 9.46 -6.68 5.03
N MET A 131 9.33 -5.89 3.98
CA MET A 131 8.12 -5.18 3.61
C MET A 131 7.69 -5.55 2.21
N PHE A 132 6.39 -5.44 1.98
CA PHE A 132 5.81 -5.51 0.65
C PHE A 132 4.79 -4.40 0.45
N VAL A 133 4.72 -3.89 -0.77
CA VAL A 133 3.70 -2.97 -1.25
C VAL A 133 2.97 -3.67 -2.38
N ILE A 134 1.64 -3.58 -2.42
CA ILE A 134 0.80 -4.01 -3.54
C ILE A 134 0.04 -2.79 -4.02
N GLN A 135 0.18 -2.46 -5.30
CA GLN A 135 -0.63 -1.42 -5.92
C GLN A 135 -2.01 -2.00 -6.26
N GLY A 136 -3.07 -1.49 -5.64
CA GLY A 136 -4.45 -1.89 -5.89
C GLY A 136 -5.01 -1.24 -7.15
N SER A 137 -4.91 0.09 -7.22
CA SER A 137 -5.33 0.92 -8.35
C SER A 137 -4.37 2.09 -8.53
N GLY A 138 -4.42 2.72 -9.71
CA GLY A 138 -3.48 3.77 -10.10
C GLY A 138 -2.04 3.29 -10.17
N SER A 139 -1.11 4.24 -10.10
CA SER A 139 0.33 3.98 -10.18
C SER A 139 1.08 4.99 -9.33
N ARG A 140 2.15 4.52 -8.69
CA ARG A 140 3.06 5.34 -7.89
C ARG A 140 4.50 4.95 -8.21
N THR A 141 5.42 5.89 -8.06
CA THR A 141 6.85 5.59 -8.15
C THR A 141 7.43 5.51 -6.76
N PHE A 142 8.09 4.41 -6.42
CA PHE A 142 8.77 4.21 -5.15
C PHE A 142 10.27 4.40 -5.36
N LEU A 143 10.79 5.48 -4.78
CA LEU A 143 12.22 5.76 -4.73
C LEU A 143 12.82 5.07 -3.49
N LEU A 144 13.51 3.96 -3.71
CA LEU A 144 14.22 3.23 -2.67
C LEU A 144 15.56 3.93 -2.41
N ARG A 145 15.64 4.70 -1.32
CA ARG A 145 16.87 5.37 -0.91
C ARG A 145 17.69 4.45 0.01
N PRO A 146 19.00 4.27 -0.22
CA PRO A 146 19.84 3.49 0.68
C PRO A 146 19.85 4.09 2.08
N THR A 147 19.87 3.25 3.11
CA THR A 147 20.26 3.65 4.46
C THR A 147 21.76 3.99 4.53
N GLN A 148 22.20 4.67 5.60
CA GLN A 148 23.61 5.04 5.73
C GLN A 148 24.51 3.81 5.78
N GLU A 149 24.03 2.76 6.45
CA GLU A 149 24.69 1.49 6.67
C GLU A 149 24.93 0.74 5.35
N CYS A 150 24.00 0.82 4.39
CA CYS A 150 24.14 0.18 3.09
C CYS A 150 24.69 1.08 1.98
N ARG A 151 24.93 2.38 2.21
CA ARG A 151 25.24 3.35 1.14
C ARG A 151 26.42 2.98 0.24
N HIS A 152 27.37 2.21 0.76
CA HIS A 152 28.55 1.73 0.02
C HIS A 152 28.29 0.52 -0.90
N ARG A 153 27.14 -0.17 -0.74
CA ARG A 153 26.73 -1.35 -1.54
C ARG A 153 25.41 -1.15 -2.29
N CYS A 154 24.49 -0.44 -1.68
CA CYS A 154 23.15 -0.13 -2.18
C CYS A 154 23.17 1.17 -3.02
N ARG A 155 22.59 1.14 -4.22
CA ARG A 155 22.35 2.34 -5.08
C ARG A 155 20.88 2.73 -5.10
N THR A 156 20.55 4.01 -5.03
CA THR A 156 19.15 4.46 -5.16
C THR A 156 18.44 3.83 -6.36
N LEU A 157 17.27 3.24 -6.13
CA LEU A 157 16.44 2.63 -7.18
C LEU A 157 15.13 3.40 -7.29
N SER A 158 14.67 3.61 -8.52
CA SER A 158 13.35 4.17 -8.80
C SER A 158 12.49 3.09 -9.43
N VAL A 159 11.40 2.72 -8.77
CA VAL A 159 10.51 1.65 -9.22
C VAL A 159 9.13 2.22 -9.46
N ARG A 160 8.71 2.26 -10.73
CA ARG A 160 7.31 2.53 -11.07
C ARG A 160 6.47 1.29 -10.78
N LEU A 161 5.48 1.42 -9.90
CA LEU A 161 4.60 0.33 -9.49
C LEU A 161 3.19 0.55 -10.07
N PRO A 162 2.86 -0.10 -11.21
CA PRO A 162 1.52 -0.04 -11.77
C PRO A 162 0.54 -0.92 -10.99
N ALA A 163 -0.76 -0.69 -11.18
CA ALA A 163 -1.81 -1.48 -10.55
C ALA A 163 -1.60 -2.99 -10.75
N ASN A 164 -1.92 -3.79 -9.73
CA ASN A 164 -1.69 -5.23 -9.67
C ASN A 164 -0.22 -5.67 -9.72
N TYR A 165 0.73 -4.80 -9.41
CA TYR A 165 2.12 -5.18 -9.13
C TYR A 165 2.43 -5.00 -7.66
N GLY A 166 3.44 -5.74 -7.20
CA GLY A 166 3.97 -5.61 -5.86
C GLY A 166 5.48 -5.40 -5.86
N LEU A 167 5.96 -4.73 -4.82
CA LEU A 167 7.36 -4.47 -4.56
C LEU A 167 7.70 -5.06 -3.20
N ILE A 168 8.73 -5.91 -3.14
CA ILE A 168 9.31 -6.41 -1.89
C ILE A 168 10.66 -5.74 -1.68
N TYR A 169 10.86 -5.22 -0.47
CA TYR A 169 12.11 -4.62 -0.02
C TYR A 169 12.32 -4.87 1.48
N ASN A 170 13.51 -4.57 1.97
CA ASN A 170 13.81 -4.61 3.40
C ASN A 170 14.19 -3.21 3.89
N TRP A 171 13.54 -2.73 4.94
CA TRP A 171 13.67 -1.35 5.40
C TRP A 171 14.99 -1.04 6.13
N TRP A 172 15.77 -2.05 6.51
CA TRP A 172 17.14 -1.87 7.00
C TRP A 172 18.10 -1.44 5.88
N TYR A 173 17.81 -1.79 4.63
CA TYR A 173 18.64 -1.42 3.47
C TYR A 173 18.07 -0.23 2.71
N TRP A 174 16.73 -0.12 2.64
CA TRP A 174 16.04 0.87 1.83
C TRP A 174 14.98 1.63 2.61
N LYS A 175 15.03 2.96 2.57
CA LYS A 175 13.96 3.83 3.05
C LYS A 175 13.15 4.34 1.86
N PRO A 176 11.99 3.75 1.55
CA PRO A 176 11.19 4.11 0.38
C PRO A 176 10.55 5.49 0.54
N ILE A 177 10.52 6.23 -0.56
CA ILE A 177 9.76 7.47 -0.71
C ILE A 177 8.75 7.23 -1.84
N SER A 178 7.47 7.41 -1.55
CA SER A 178 6.43 7.38 -2.58
C SER A 178 6.39 8.70 -3.31
N LEU A 179 6.35 8.65 -4.64
CA LEU A 179 6.34 9.80 -5.54
C LEU A 179 5.10 9.72 -6.45
N PRO A 180 4.48 10.86 -6.77
CA PRO A 180 3.39 10.90 -7.74
C PRO A 180 3.92 10.52 -9.13
N GLU A 181 3.04 9.98 -9.96
CA GLU A 181 3.34 9.75 -11.36
C GLU A 181 3.02 11.02 -12.17
N GLN A 182 3.93 11.41 -13.07
CA GLN A 182 3.93 12.74 -13.73
C GLN A 182 2.67 13.08 -14.54
N TYR A 183 1.74 12.15 -14.76
CA TYR A 183 0.47 12.40 -15.46
C TYR A 183 -0.69 11.59 -14.88
N ALA A 184 -0.63 11.24 -13.59
CA ALA A 184 -1.73 10.54 -12.95
C ALA A 184 -3.00 11.40 -13.00
N LYS A 185 -4.10 10.81 -13.49
CA LYS A 185 -5.43 11.45 -13.52
C LYS A 185 -6.38 10.91 -12.48
N ALA A 186 -6.09 9.70 -11.97
CA ALA A 186 -6.92 9.01 -11.01
C ALA A 186 -6.16 8.86 -9.67
N PRO A 187 -6.88 8.85 -8.55
CA PRO A 187 -6.31 8.48 -7.26
C PRO A 187 -5.67 7.09 -7.31
N SER A 188 -4.70 6.87 -6.42
CA SER A 188 -4.02 5.58 -6.29
C SER A 188 -4.28 4.96 -4.93
N VAL A 189 -4.36 3.62 -4.91
CA VAL A 189 -4.53 2.84 -3.70
C VAL A 189 -3.37 1.86 -3.58
N SER A 190 -2.66 1.92 -2.45
CA SER A 190 -1.54 1.01 -2.14
C SER A 190 -1.79 0.28 -0.83
N TYR A 191 -1.52 -1.02 -0.81
CA TYR A 191 -1.58 -1.85 0.39
C TYR A 191 -0.18 -2.27 0.80
N ILE A 192 0.18 -1.99 2.05
CA ILE A 192 1.51 -2.22 2.60
C ILE A 192 1.42 -3.16 3.78
N GLY A 193 2.33 -4.11 3.84
CA GLY A 193 2.52 -4.97 4.99
C GLY A 193 3.97 -5.36 5.19
N SER A 194 4.20 -6.03 6.32
CA SER A 194 5.52 -6.52 6.71
C SER A 194 5.47 -7.99 7.11
N TYR A 195 6.62 -8.66 7.04
CA TYR A 195 6.77 -10.06 7.40
C TYR A 195 8.14 -10.36 7.99
N CYS A 196 8.08 -11.26 8.96
CA CYS A 196 9.15 -12.02 9.54
C CYS A 196 8.99 -13.48 9.03
#